data_AF-A0A497KYK1-F1
#
_entry.id   AF-A0A497KYK1-F1
#
_cell.length_a   1.000
_cell.length_b   1.000
_cell.length_c   1.000
_cell.angle_alpha   90.00
_cell.angle_beta   90.00
_cell.angle_gamma   90.00
#
_symmetry.space_group_name_H-M   'P 1'
#
loop_
_entity.id
_entity.type
_entity.pdbx_description
1 polymer ?
#
loop_
_entity_poly.entity_id
_entity_poly.type
_entity_poly.pdbx_seq_one_letter_code
_entity_poly.pdbx_strand_id
1 'polypeptide(L)'
;MPTRLSRDIRRLHLFVTLRETGDIYVYNDDLGIYSPRGEELIREEVAKALGEAHRKRHADEVVYHIKVSTFSDRTELQTPPHILALENGILNLRTRELEPYKPDYFILNKIPVRYNPHAKCPRILQFLNEILDTHDIPVIQELFGYCLLKDYHIHKAFMFVGGGRNGKSTL
;
A
#
# COMPACT_ATOMS: atom_id res chain seq x y z
N MET A 1 -4.30 -28.34 20.99
CA MET A 1 -3.11 -28.04 20.15
C MET A 1 -3.36 -26.87 19.19
N PRO A 2 -4.42 -26.85 18.36
CA PRO A 2 -4.63 -25.79 17.36
C PRO A 2 -4.73 -24.38 17.94
N THR A 3 -5.42 -24.22 19.07
CA THR A 3 -5.60 -22.92 19.75
C THR A 3 -4.31 -22.32 20.33
N ARG A 4 -3.32 -23.17 20.66
CA ARG A 4 -2.00 -22.69 21.11
C ARG A 4 -1.19 -22.23 19.90
N LEU A 5 -1.14 -23.04 18.85
CA LEU A 5 -0.42 -22.73 17.62
C LEU A 5 -0.98 -21.48 16.92
N SER A 6 -2.30 -21.29 16.88
CA SER A 6 -2.91 -20.07 16.33
C SER A 6 -2.51 -18.82 17.12
N ARG A 7 -2.38 -18.92 18.45
CA ARG A 7 -1.90 -17.82 19.29
C ARG A 7 -0.44 -17.49 19.02
N ASP A 8 0.40 -18.50 18.84
CA ASP A 8 1.82 -18.32 18.57
C ASP A 8 2.04 -17.67 17.20
N ILE A 9 1.36 -18.15 16.15
CA ILE A 9 1.40 -17.56 14.80
C ILE A 9 0.92 -16.10 14.81
N ARG A 10 -0.15 -15.78 15.55
CA ARG A 10 -0.65 -14.39 15.70
C ARG A 10 0.28 -13.46 16.50
N ARG A 11 1.23 -14.00 17.27
CA ARG A 11 2.24 -13.17 17.95
C ARG A 11 3.38 -12.78 17.01
N LEU A 12 3.62 -13.59 15.98
CA LEU A 12 4.69 -13.39 15.01
C LEU A 12 4.23 -12.58 13.79
N HIS A 13 2.93 -12.65 13.48
CA HIS A 13 2.37 -12.01 12.29
C HIS A 13 1.11 -11.23 12.62
N LEU A 14 0.97 -10.08 11.97
CA LEU A 14 -0.25 -9.30 12.02
C LEU A 14 -1.19 -9.69 10.87
N PHE A 15 -2.34 -10.24 11.24
CA PHE A 15 -3.38 -10.61 10.29
C PHE A 15 -4.60 -9.72 10.42
N VAL A 16 -5.25 -9.48 9.28
CA VAL A 16 -6.54 -8.81 9.16
C VAL A 16 -7.40 -9.65 8.24
N THR A 17 -8.64 -9.94 8.64
CA THR A 17 -9.60 -10.65 7.82
C THR A 17 -10.70 -9.70 7.40
N LEU A 18 -10.88 -9.50 6.10
CA LEU A 18 -11.99 -8.69 5.61
C LEU A 18 -13.31 -9.43 5.85
N ARG A 19 -14.24 -8.80 6.58
CA ARG A 19 -15.55 -9.42 6.87
C ARG A 19 -16.34 -9.74 5.59
N GLU A 20 -16.26 -8.86 4.60
CA GLU A 20 -17.00 -8.93 3.35
C GLU A 20 -16.63 -10.16 2.50
N THR A 21 -15.34 -10.45 2.35
CA THR A 21 -14.84 -11.53 1.48
C THR A 21 -14.39 -12.75 2.27
N GLY A 22 -14.00 -12.57 3.53
CA GLY A 22 -13.36 -13.58 4.35
C GLY A 22 -11.88 -13.80 4.01
N ASP A 23 -11.28 -12.96 3.16
CA ASP A 23 -9.86 -13.05 2.82
C ASP A 23 -8.99 -12.67 4.01
N ILE A 24 -7.91 -13.41 4.22
CA ILE A 24 -6.94 -13.15 5.28
C ILE A 24 -5.75 -12.42 4.68
N TYR A 25 -5.58 -11.17 5.09
CA TYR A 25 -4.43 -10.35 4.80
C TYR A 25 -3.38 -10.50 5.88
N VAL A 26 -2.10 -10.42 5.49
CA VAL A 26 -0.96 -10.39 6.41
C VAL A 26 -0.08 -9.20 6.10
N TYR A 27 0.37 -8.50 7.14
CA TYR A 27 1.32 -7.40 7.03
C TYR A 27 2.73 -7.93 6.75
N ASN A 28 3.45 -7.27 5.84
CA ASN A 28 4.86 -7.53 5.57
C ASN A 28 5.69 -6.34 6.06
N ASP A 29 6.49 -6.56 7.12
CA ASP A 29 7.30 -5.50 7.75
C ASP A 29 8.37 -4.90 6.82
N ASP A 30 8.93 -5.70 5.92
CA ASP A 30 9.97 -5.26 4.97
C ASP A 30 9.39 -4.37 3.85
N LEU A 31 8.16 -4.67 3.42
CA LEU A 31 7.49 -3.95 2.34
C LEU A 31 6.54 -2.85 2.81
N GLY A 32 6.14 -2.89 4.08
CA GLY A 32 5.22 -1.93 4.70
C GLY A 32 3.78 -2.01 4.21
N ILE A 33 3.36 -3.15 3.66
CA ILE A 33 2.05 -3.35 3.05
C ILE A 33 1.42 -4.67 3.48
N TYR A 34 0.09 -4.74 3.38
CA TYR A 34 -0.67 -5.97 3.53
C TYR A 34 -0.77 -6.72 2.20
N SER A 35 -0.70 -8.04 2.27
CA SER A 35 -0.89 -8.94 1.12
C SER A 35 -1.99 -9.95 1.41
N PRO A 36 -2.78 -10.38 0.40
CA PRO A 36 -3.87 -11.36 0.55
C PRO A 36 -3.36 -12.81 0.69
N ARG A 37 -2.16 -13.00 1.25
CA ARG A 37 -1.48 -14.31 1.37
C ARG A 37 -1.54 -14.88 2.79
N GLY A 38 -2.42 -14.35 3.63
CA GLY A 38 -2.48 -14.73 5.04
C GLY A 38 -2.80 -16.21 5.24
N GLU A 39 -3.73 -16.77 4.47
CA GLU A 39 -4.05 -18.20 4.57
C GLU A 39 -2.87 -19.09 4.16
N GLU A 40 -2.19 -18.77 3.06
CA GLU A 40 -1.00 -19.48 2.60
C GLU A 40 0.07 -19.51 3.69
N LEU A 41 0.40 -18.33 4.25
CA LEU A 41 1.38 -18.20 5.32
C LEU A 41 1.00 -19.03 6.55
N ILE A 42 -0.27 -18.97 6.98
CA ILE A 42 -0.74 -19.75 8.13
C ILE A 42 -0.53 -21.25 7.87
N ARG A 43 -0.88 -21.75 6.69
CA ARG A 43 -0.70 -23.16 6.34
C ARG A 43 0.77 -23.56 6.32
N GLU A 44 1.65 -22.70 5.78
CA GLU A 44 3.10 -22.92 5.80
C GLU A 44 3.65 -22.97 7.22
N GLU A 45 3.26 -22.04 8.10
CA GLU A 45 3.71 -22.00 9.50
C GLU A 45 3.21 -23.22 10.29
N VAL A 46 1.98 -23.67 10.07
CA VAL A 46 1.47 -24.90 10.70
C VAL A 46 2.23 -26.13 10.21
N ALA A 47 2.54 -26.21 8.92
CA ALA A 47 3.32 -27.31 8.36
C ALA A 47 4.75 -27.33 8.95
N LYS A 48 5.42 -26.17 9.04
CA LYS A 48 6.74 -26.03 9.66
C LYS A 48 6.73 -26.44 11.14
N ALA A 49 5.73 -25.99 11.90
CA ALA A 49 5.65 -26.25 13.33
C ALA A 49 5.34 -27.72 13.67
N LEU A 50 4.55 -28.40 12.85
CA LEU A 50 4.11 -29.78 13.12
C LEU A 50 4.95 -30.85 12.39
N GLY A 51 5.74 -30.49 11.37
CA GLY A 51 6.55 -31.42 10.60
C GLY A 51 5.72 -32.60 10.07
N GLU A 52 6.18 -33.83 10.33
CA GLU A 52 5.49 -35.06 9.89
C GLU A 52 4.11 -35.28 10.55
N ALA A 53 3.86 -34.65 11.71
CA ALA A 53 2.56 -34.68 12.38
C ALA A 53 1.54 -33.72 11.74
N HIS A 54 1.96 -32.92 10.74
CA HIS A 54 1.06 -32.04 9.99
C HIS A 54 -0.09 -32.83 9.34
N ARG A 55 -1.30 -32.34 9.54
CA ARG A 55 -2.52 -32.84 8.88
C ARG A 55 -3.33 -31.64 8.41
N LYS A 56 -3.97 -31.76 7.25
CA LYS A 56 -4.85 -30.72 6.69
C LYS A 56 -5.86 -30.18 7.74
N ARG A 57 -6.46 -31.08 8.52
CA ARG A 57 -7.39 -30.72 9.60
C ARG A 57 -6.81 -29.73 10.61
N HIS A 58 -5.55 -29.89 11.00
CA HIS A 58 -4.91 -28.98 11.95
C HIS A 58 -4.71 -27.59 11.33
N ALA A 59 -4.28 -27.53 10.07
CA ALA A 59 -4.15 -26.26 9.36
C ALA A 59 -5.50 -25.56 9.19
N ASP A 60 -6.54 -26.29 8.79
CA ASP A 60 -7.90 -25.75 8.64
C ASP A 60 -8.46 -25.21 9.96
N GLU A 61 -8.23 -25.92 11.09
CA GLU A 61 -8.62 -25.45 12.43
C GLU A 61 -7.87 -24.16 12.82
N VAL A 62 -6.57 -24.05 12.52
CA VAL A 62 -5.78 -22.83 12.81
C VAL A 62 -6.21 -21.66 11.93
N VAL A 63 -6.39 -21.87 10.63
CA VAL A 63 -6.91 -20.86 9.69
C VAL A 63 -8.26 -20.34 10.18
N TYR A 64 -9.17 -21.25 10.54
CA TYR A 64 -10.48 -20.88 11.09
C TYR A 64 -10.33 -20.01 12.34
N HIS A 65 -9.51 -20.43 13.31
CA HIS A 65 -9.29 -19.67 14.54
C HIS A 65 -8.72 -18.27 14.29
N ILE A 66 -7.74 -18.14 13.39
CA ILE A 66 -7.17 -16.83 13.06
C ILE A 66 -8.25 -15.98 12.40
N LYS A 67 -8.87 -16.48 11.32
CA LYS A 67 -9.92 -15.81 10.56
C LYS A 67 -11.02 -15.21 11.44
N VAL A 68 -11.60 -16.01 12.33
CA VAL A 68 -12.69 -15.54 13.22
C VAL A 68 -12.24 -14.52 14.26
N SER A 69 -10.95 -14.51 14.60
CA SER A 69 -10.37 -13.64 15.63
C SER A 69 -9.75 -12.36 15.08
N THR A 70 -9.70 -12.20 13.76
CA THR A 70 -9.08 -11.07 13.06
C THR A 70 -10.03 -10.39 12.08
N PHE A 71 -11.34 -10.65 12.19
CA PHE A 71 -12.33 -9.94 11.37
C PHE A 71 -12.31 -8.44 11.65
N SER A 72 -12.19 -7.67 10.57
CA SER A 72 -12.38 -6.22 10.56
C SER A 72 -13.27 -5.82 9.40
N ASP A 73 -14.05 -4.77 9.62
CA ASP A 73 -14.85 -4.16 8.58
C ASP A 73 -13.97 -3.23 7.74
N ARG A 74 -14.22 -3.18 6.43
CA ARG A 74 -13.39 -2.37 5.51
C ARG A 74 -13.36 -0.89 5.90
N THR A 75 -14.46 -0.41 6.50
CA THR A 75 -14.61 0.96 7.01
C THR A 75 -13.72 1.26 8.21
N GLU A 76 -13.26 0.25 8.95
CA GLU A 76 -12.33 0.38 10.08
C GLU A 76 -10.87 0.38 9.60
N LEU A 77 -10.61 -0.22 8.45
CA LEU A 77 -9.30 -0.33 7.81
C LEU A 77 -8.98 0.92 6.97
N GLN A 78 -8.90 2.07 7.63
CA GLN A 78 -8.71 3.34 6.95
C GLN A 78 -7.24 3.65 6.71
N THR A 79 -6.93 4.08 5.50
CA THR A 79 -5.67 4.79 5.19
C THR A 79 -6.05 6.19 4.73
N PRO A 80 -5.63 7.26 5.44
CA PRO A 80 -5.93 8.62 5.02
C PRO A 80 -5.43 8.88 3.58
N PRO A 81 -6.15 9.64 2.74
CA PRO A 81 -5.79 9.80 1.32
C PRO A 81 -4.41 10.42 1.04
N HIS A 82 -3.88 11.14 2.02
CA HIS A 82 -2.57 11.80 1.96
C HIS A 82 -1.41 10.88 2.39
N ILE A 83 -1.70 9.63 2.75
CA ILE A 83 -0.70 8.64 3.16
C ILE A 83 -0.30 7.78 1.97
N LEU A 84 0.99 7.79 1.68
CA LEU A 84 1.57 7.12 0.53
C LEU A 84 2.70 6.18 0.96
N ALA A 85 2.58 4.89 0.63
CA ALA A 85 3.69 3.95 0.80
C ALA A 85 4.65 4.08 -0.38
N LEU A 86 5.92 4.28 -0.05
CA LEU A 86 7.06 4.44 -0.96
C LEU A 86 8.13 3.41 -0.60
N GLU A 87 9.12 3.22 -1.47
CA GLU A 87 10.15 2.18 -1.33
C GLU A 87 10.97 2.27 -0.03
N ASN A 88 11.03 3.45 0.58
CA ASN A 88 11.80 3.71 1.79
C ASN A 88 10.95 4.17 2.99
N GLY A 89 9.62 3.99 2.97
CA GLY A 89 8.77 4.32 4.11
C GLY A 89 7.37 4.78 3.74
N ILE A 90 6.70 5.38 4.70
CA ILE A 90 5.36 5.96 4.57
C ILE A 90 5.48 7.48 4.54
N LEU A 91 5.13 8.09 3.42
CA LEU A 91 5.16 9.54 3.25
C LEU A 91 3.79 10.14 3.58
N ASN A 92 3.78 11.13 4.46
CA ASN A 92 2.66 12.03 4.64
C ASN A 92 2.75 13.18 3.62
N LEU A 93 1.85 13.22 2.63
CA LEU A 93 1.88 14.25 1.58
C LEU A 93 1.60 15.67 2.10
N ARG A 94 0.97 15.82 3.28
CA ARG A 94 0.68 17.13 3.88
C ARG A 94 1.90 17.70 4.59
N THR A 95 2.55 16.90 5.44
CA THR A 95 3.72 17.34 6.21
C THR A 95 5.03 17.17 5.45
N ARG A 96 5.04 16.30 4.42
CA ARG A 96 6.22 15.84 3.67
C ARG A 96 7.22 15.05 4.53
N GLU A 97 6.76 14.50 5.64
CA GLU A 97 7.55 13.67 6.52
C GLU A 97 7.48 12.20 6.08
N LEU A 98 8.65 11.57 6.06
CA LEU A 98 8.80 10.14 5.78
C LEU A 98 8.97 9.40 7.10
N GLU A 99 8.03 8.52 7.39
CA GLU A 99 8.05 7.66 8.57
C GLU A 99 8.49 6.23 8.20
N PRO A 100 9.04 5.47 9.16
CA PRO A 100 9.20 4.03 9.00
C PRO A 100 7.87 3.34 8.67
N TYR A 101 7.95 2.16 8.07
CA TYR A 101 6.77 1.32 7.87
C TYR A 101 6.10 1.01 9.21
N LYS A 102 4.78 1.13 9.23
CA LYS A 102 3.94 0.76 10.37
C LYS A 102 2.63 0.14 9.87
N PRO A 103 2.06 -0.82 10.62
CA PRO A 103 0.87 -1.56 10.20
C PRO A 103 -0.45 -0.80 10.36
N ASP A 104 -0.41 0.38 10.99
CA ASP A 104 -1.58 1.21 11.32
C ASP A 104 -2.43 1.58 10.09
N TYR A 105 -1.82 1.58 8.91
CA TYR A 105 -2.49 1.85 7.65
C TYR A 105 -2.68 0.57 6.84
N PHE A 106 -3.93 0.28 6.47
CA PHE A 106 -4.25 -0.84 5.58
C PHE A 106 -3.90 -0.53 4.12
N ILE A 107 -2.61 -0.63 3.79
CA ILE A 107 -2.06 -0.33 2.47
C ILE A 107 -1.81 -1.63 1.71
N LEU A 108 -2.33 -1.75 0.49
CA LEU A 108 -2.15 -2.94 -0.37
C LEU A 108 -1.09 -2.75 -1.45
N ASN A 109 -0.75 -1.50 -1.77
CA ASN A 109 0.14 -1.17 -2.88
C ASN A 109 1.12 -0.07 -2.46
N LYS A 110 2.34 -0.17 -3.00
CA LYS A 110 3.46 0.73 -2.78
C LYS A 110 3.96 1.27 -4.12
N ILE A 111 4.35 2.54 -4.16
CA ILE A 111 5.03 3.11 -5.33
C ILE A 111 6.53 2.76 -5.22
N PRO A 112 7.16 2.15 -6.25
CA PRO A 112 8.55 1.70 -6.20
C PRO A 112 9.55 2.86 -6.39
N VAL A 113 9.39 3.93 -5.61
CA VAL A 113 10.21 5.14 -5.64
C VAL A 113 10.68 5.44 -4.23
N ARG A 114 11.96 5.81 -4.08
CA ARG A 114 12.51 6.28 -2.80
C ARG A 114 12.31 7.78 -2.68
N TYR A 115 11.67 8.24 -1.61
CA TYR A 115 11.52 9.66 -1.31
C TYR A 115 12.85 10.28 -0.87
N ASN A 116 13.20 11.42 -1.46
CA ASN A 116 14.31 12.25 -1.03
C ASN A 116 13.84 13.71 -0.98
N PRO A 117 13.72 14.33 0.20
CA PRO A 117 13.23 15.70 0.34
C PRO A 117 14.17 16.75 -0.30
N HIS A 118 15.42 16.37 -0.59
CA HIS A 118 16.41 17.23 -1.24
C HIS A 118 16.57 16.95 -2.74
N ALA A 119 15.77 16.04 -3.30
CA ALA A 119 15.82 15.72 -4.72
C ALA A 119 15.60 16.98 -5.57
N LYS A 120 16.36 17.09 -6.65
CA LYS A 120 16.20 18.13 -7.67
C LYS A 120 15.79 17.47 -8.98
N CYS A 121 15.03 18.19 -9.79
CA CYS A 121 14.51 17.70 -11.07
C CYS A 121 14.85 18.64 -12.24
N PRO A 122 16.13 19.01 -12.46
CA PRO A 122 16.50 20.04 -13.44
C PRO A 122 16.04 19.71 -14.86
N ARG A 123 16.08 18.44 -15.27
CA ARG A 123 15.59 18.01 -16.59
C ARG A 123 14.08 18.15 -16.74
N ILE A 124 13.32 17.87 -15.69
CA ILE A 124 11.86 18.04 -15.69
C ILE A 124 11.53 19.52 -15.74
N LEU A 125 12.18 20.35 -14.91
CA LEU A 125 11.97 21.80 -14.92
C LEU A 125 12.34 22.40 -16.27
N GLN A 126 13.46 21.99 -16.88
CA GLN A 126 13.83 22.41 -18.22
C GLN A 126 12.75 22.02 -19.24
N PHE A 127 12.35 20.75 -19.26
CA PHE A 127 11.31 20.26 -20.16
C PHE A 127 10.00 21.06 -20.03
N LEU A 128 9.52 21.31 -18.81
CA LEU A 128 8.31 22.10 -18.58
C LEU A 128 8.45 23.54 -19.11
N ASN A 129 9.61 24.18 -18.95
CA ASN A 129 9.86 25.52 -19.51
C ASN A 129 9.95 25.53 -21.04
N GLU A 130 10.31 24.41 -21.67
CA GLU A 130 10.38 24.30 -23.13
C GLU A 130 8.99 24.13 -23.78
N ILE A 131 8.03 23.53 -23.06
CA ILE A 131 6.73 23.16 -23.64
C ILE A 131 5.51 23.91 -23.05
N LEU A 132 5.68 24.67 -21.97
CA LEU A 132 4.62 25.42 -21.30
C LEU A 132 5.01 26.89 -21.11
N ASP A 133 4.00 27.76 -21.03
CA ASP A 133 4.21 29.10 -20.52
C ASP A 133 4.53 29.07 -19.02
N THR A 134 5.36 30.02 -18.58
CA THR A 134 5.87 30.07 -17.18
C THR A 134 4.77 30.09 -16.12
N HIS A 135 3.60 30.65 -16.44
CA HIS A 135 2.45 30.74 -15.53
C HIS A 135 1.63 29.42 -15.44
N ASP A 136 1.77 28.51 -16.41
CA ASP A 136 1.08 27.21 -16.43
C ASP A 136 1.86 26.11 -15.67
N ILE A 137 3.18 26.28 -15.52
CA ILE A 137 4.05 25.29 -14.86
C ILE A 137 3.55 24.92 -13.45
N PRO A 138 3.16 25.86 -12.56
CA PRO A 138 2.64 25.51 -11.24
C PRO A 138 1.38 24.65 -11.31
N VAL A 139 0.46 24.94 -12.23
CA VAL A 139 -0.80 24.20 -12.39
C VAL A 139 -0.52 22.76 -12.82
N ILE A 140 0.43 22.54 -13.73
CA ILE A 140 0.85 21.20 -14.14
C ILE A 140 1.52 20.44 -12.98
N GLN A 141 2.33 21.11 -12.17
CA GLN A 141 2.92 20.48 -10.98
C GLN A 141 1.85 20.12 -9.94
N GLU A 142 0.86 20.98 -9.72
CA GLU A 142 -0.29 20.71 -8.85
C GLU A 142 -1.12 19.54 -9.37
N LEU A 143 -1.34 19.45 -10.68
CA LEU A 143 -2.03 18.34 -11.34
C LEU A 143 -1.33 17.00 -11.05
N PHE A 144 0.00 16.94 -11.21
CA PHE A 144 0.76 15.73 -10.89
C PHE A 144 0.75 15.41 -9.39
N GLY A 145 0.81 16.43 -8.52
CA GLY A 145 0.66 16.26 -7.08
C GLY A 145 -0.71 15.72 -6.70
N TYR A 146 -1.77 16.20 -7.35
CA TYR A 146 -3.14 15.73 -7.17
C TYR A 146 -3.28 14.24 -7.53
N CYS A 147 -2.62 13.78 -8.60
CA CYS A 147 -2.61 12.37 -8.98
C CYS A 147 -1.98 11.43 -7.92
N LEU A 148 -1.21 11.96 -6.96
CA LEU A 148 -0.64 11.18 -5.85
C LEU A 148 -1.62 10.99 -4.69
N LEU A 149 -2.68 11.80 -4.61
CA LEU A 149 -3.71 11.64 -3.58
C LEU A 149 -4.62 10.47 -3.91
N LYS A 150 -4.92 9.64 -2.92
CA LYS A 150 -5.87 8.51 -3.05
C LYS A 150 -7.33 8.96 -2.86
N ASP A 151 -7.64 10.17 -3.32
CA ASP A 151 -8.96 10.78 -3.23
C ASP A 151 -9.19 11.67 -4.46
N TYR A 152 -10.44 11.76 -4.91
CA TYR A 152 -10.86 12.41 -6.15
C TYR A 152 -11.70 13.68 -5.90
N HIS A 153 -11.44 14.40 -4.81
CA HIS A 153 -12.26 15.54 -4.36
C HIS A 153 -12.44 16.67 -5.38
N ILE A 154 -11.58 16.80 -6.40
CA ILE A 154 -11.71 17.85 -7.42
C ILE A 154 -12.73 17.45 -8.51
N HIS A 155 -12.96 16.14 -8.72
CA HIS A 155 -13.88 15.61 -9.74
C HIS A 155 -13.69 16.23 -11.14
N LYS A 156 -12.45 16.32 -11.61
CA LYS A 156 -12.09 16.83 -12.96
C LYS A 156 -11.28 15.83 -13.75
N ALA A 157 -11.40 15.94 -15.08
CA ALA A 157 -10.50 15.33 -16.04
C ALA A 157 -9.63 16.42 -16.67
N PHE A 158 -8.37 16.11 -16.95
CA PHE A 158 -7.44 17.01 -17.61
C PHE A 158 -7.20 16.52 -19.03
N MET A 159 -7.28 17.44 -20.00
CA MET A 159 -7.09 17.13 -21.41
C MET A 159 -5.99 18.02 -21.97
N PHE A 160 -4.88 17.40 -22.39
CA PHE A 160 -3.82 18.10 -23.08
C PHE A 160 -4.13 18.14 -24.57
N VAL A 161 -4.53 19.30 -25.08
CA VAL A 161 -4.91 19.48 -26.49
C VAL A 161 -3.81 20.25 -27.23
N GLY A 162 -3.50 19.82 -28.44
CA GLY A 162 -2.59 20.53 -29.35
C GLY A 162 -2.09 19.63 -30.46
N GLY A 163 -1.40 20.22 -31.45
CA GLY A 163 -0.78 19.46 -32.55
C GLY A 163 0.23 18.40 -32.09
N GLY A 164 0.63 17.50 -32.99
CA GLY A 164 1.64 16.48 -32.68
C GLY A 164 2.99 17.11 -32.28
N ARG A 165 3.79 16.37 -31.51
CA ARG A 165 5.16 16.73 -31.06
C ARG A 165 5.30 17.90 -30.07
N ASN A 166 4.28 18.20 -29.28
CA ASN A 166 4.34 19.26 -28.25
C ASN A 166 4.53 18.71 -26.82
N GLY A 167 5.30 17.65 -26.64
CA GLY A 167 5.61 17.09 -25.31
C GLY A 167 4.46 16.38 -24.56
N LYS A 168 3.21 16.43 -25.04
CA LYS A 168 2.04 15.82 -24.36
C LYS A 168 2.15 14.34 -23.99
N SER A 169 2.81 13.53 -24.83
CA SER A 169 3.01 12.10 -24.56
C SER A 169 4.28 11.82 -23.74
N THR A 170 5.11 12.84 -23.55
CA THR A 170 6.35 12.78 -22.76
C THR A 170 6.12 13.29 -21.35
N LEU A 171 5.19 14.26 -21.19
CA LEU A 171 4.62 14.71 -19.93
C LEU A 171 3.81 13.57 -19.28
#